data_AF-A0A6B0QWZ5-F1
#
_entry.id   AF-A0A6B0QWZ5-F1
#
_cell.length_a   1.000
_cell.length_b   1.000
_cell.length_c   1.000
_cell.angle_alpha   90.00
_cell.angle_beta   90.00
_cell.angle_gamma   90.00
#
_symmetry.space_group_name_H-M   'P 1'
#
loop_
_entity.id
_entity.type
_entity.pdbx_description
1 polymer ?
#
loop_
_entity_poly.entity_id
_entity_poly.type
_entity_poly.pdbx_seq_one_letter_code
_entity_poly.pdbx_strand_id
1 'polypeptide(L)'
;MLWALGASRAQALRIGAFNIQSFGDSKVSDPGCGGVIAQILAGYDVMLVQEVRDPDLSAVSALMEQINSVSRHEYNFVSTATELVLIPLHAAPHHAVAEIDALYDVYLDVIDKWGTDDILFLGDFNADCKYVREQDWPAIRLRSSEVFKWLIPDSADTTVGNSDCAYDRIVVCGSRLRKSLKHQSATVHDFQEEFGLDQTQASAGPGSQPQGTRHLPCTSVSRKGP
;
A
#
# COMPACT_ATOMS: atom_id res chain seq x y z
N MET A 1 28.42 -7.03 -38.56
CA MET A 1 28.62 -5.68 -37.96
C MET A 1 27.25 -5.05 -37.76
N LEU A 2 26.97 -4.64 -36.52
CA LEU A 2 25.84 -3.84 -36.03
C LEU A 2 24.47 -4.49 -35.68
N TRP A 3 24.26 -4.52 -34.35
CA TRP A 3 23.07 -4.41 -33.49
C TRP A 3 21.92 -5.42 -33.54
N ALA A 4 21.80 -6.16 -32.44
CA ALA A 4 20.61 -6.03 -31.59
C ALA A 4 21.08 -6.00 -30.12
N LEU A 5 21.32 -4.79 -29.59
CA LEU A 5 21.20 -4.56 -28.16
C LEU A 5 19.75 -4.87 -27.81
N GLY A 6 19.52 -6.00 -27.13
CA GLY A 6 18.30 -6.18 -26.37
C GLY A 6 18.31 -5.11 -25.28
N ALA A 7 17.66 -3.98 -25.54
CA ALA A 7 17.34 -3.04 -24.48
C ALA A 7 16.41 -3.79 -23.53
N SER A 8 16.95 -4.24 -22.39
CA SER A 8 16.13 -4.54 -21.23
C SER A 8 15.30 -3.29 -20.99
N ARG A 9 14.00 -3.37 -21.25
CA ARG A 9 13.09 -2.28 -20.89
C ARG A 9 13.14 -2.24 -19.36
N ALA A 10 13.78 -1.22 -18.79
CA ALA A 10 13.83 -1.06 -17.34
C ALA A 10 12.38 -1.10 -16.82
N GLN A 11 12.06 -2.17 -16.10
CA GLN A 11 10.72 -2.37 -15.55
C GLN A 11 10.48 -1.30 -14.50
N ALA A 12 9.25 -0.80 -14.44
CA ALA A 12 8.90 0.18 -13.42
C ALA A 12 8.80 -0.50 -12.06
N LEU A 13 9.38 0.14 -11.04
CA LEU A 13 9.25 -0.26 -9.66
C LEU A 13 7.80 -0.02 -9.20
N ARG A 14 7.09 -1.09 -8.87
CA ARG A 14 5.71 -1.07 -8.37
C ARG A 14 5.71 -1.12 -6.85
N ILE A 15 5.13 -0.11 -6.23
CA ILE A 15 5.02 0.03 -4.78
C ILE A 15 3.54 0.00 -4.42
N GLY A 16 3.16 -0.84 -3.48
CA GLY A 16 1.78 -0.96 -3.00
C GLY A 16 1.66 -0.83 -1.48
N ALA A 17 0.45 -0.51 -1.03
CA ALA A 17 0.01 -0.70 0.34
C ALA A 17 -1.30 -1.49 0.35
N PHE A 18 -1.34 -2.53 1.18
CA PHE A 18 -2.45 -3.45 1.28
C PHE A 18 -2.77 -3.73 2.75
N ASN A 19 -3.86 -3.15 3.25
CA ASN A 19 -4.40 -3.53 4.54
C ASN A 19 -5.18 -4.85 4.41
N ILE A 20 -4.61 -5.93 4.98
CA ILE A 20 -5.23 -7.25 5.00
C ILE A 20 -5.78 -7.48 6.40
N GLN A 21 -7.08 -7.22 6.57
CA GLN A 21 -7.74 -7.28 7.88
C GLN A 21 -7.41 -8.58 8.63
N SER A 22 -6.85 -8.47 9.85
CA SER A 22 -6.47 -9.63 10.67
C SER A 22 -5.64 -10.69 9.91
N PHE A 23 -4.60 -10.27 9.19
CA PHE A 23 -3.69 -11.17 8.49
C PHE A 23 -2.93 -12.07 9.48
N GLY A 24 -2.98 -13.39 9.27
CA GLY A 24 -2.36 -14.39 10.14
C GLY A 24 -2.56 -15.80 9.59
N ASP A 25 -2.17 -16.82 10.37
CA ASP A 25 -2.10 -18.22 9.92
C ASP A 25 -3.39 -18.73 9.26
N SER A 26 -4.55 -18.37 9.83
CA SER A 26 -5.84 -18.83 9.35
C SER A 26 -6.15 -18.36 7.92
N LYS A 27 -5.63 -17.20 7.50
CA LYS A 27 -5.80 -16.69 6.14
C LYS A 27 -4.79 -17.29 5.17
N VAL A 28 -3.53 -17.42 5.61
CA VAL A 28 -2.46 -17.98 4.79
C VAL A 28 -2.68 -19.47 4.51
N SER A 29 -3.26 -20.20 5.47
CA SER A 29 -3.55 -21.64 5.37
C SER A 29 -4.80 -21.96 4.54
N ASP A 30 -5.67 -20.98 4.28
CA ASP A 30 -6.81 -21.15 3.38
C ASP A 30 -6.32 -21.12 1.92
N PRO A 31 -6.43 -22.20 1.13
CA PRO A 31 -5.83 -22.26 -0.20
C PRO A 31 -6.41 -21.23 -1.19
N GLY A 32 -7.67 -20.81 -1.00
CA GLY A 32 -8.28 -19.78 -1.83
C GLY A 32 -7.76 -18.39 -1.48
N CYS A 33 -7.86 -18.01 -0.20
CA CYS A 33 -7.45 -16.71 0.31
C CYS A 33 -5.93 -16.51 0.23
N GLY A 34 -5.13 -17.47 0.73
CA GLY A 34 -3.67 -17.41 0.70
C GLY A 34 -3.12 -17.34 -0.73
N GLY A 35 -3.68 -18.14 -1.64
CA GLY A 35 -3.28 -18.13 -3.06
C GLY A 35 -3.55 -16.80 -3.76
N VAL A 36 -4.68 -16.16 -3.49
CA VAL A 36 -5.01 -14.82 -4.01
C VAL A 36 -4.07 -13.77 -3.42
N ILE A 37 -3.86 -13.78 -2.10
CA ILE A 37 -2.93 -12.85 -1.43
C ILE A 37 -1.53 -12.98 -2.04
N ALA A 38 -1.01 -14.21 -2.20
CA ALA A 38 0.31 -14.43 -2.78
C ALA A 38 0.42 -13.89 -4.22
N GLN A 39 -0.60 -14.08 -5.06
CA GLN A 39 -0.64 -13.54 -6.43
C GLN A 39 -0.64 -12.01 -6.45
N ILE A 40 -1.42 -11.38 -5.56
CA ILE A 40 -1.43 -9.92 -5.39
C ILE A 40 -0.03 -9.42 -5.04
N LEU A 41 0.59 -9.99 -4.01
CA LEU A 41 1.88 -9.54 -3.49
C LEU A 41 3.02 -9.75 -4.50
N ALA A 42 3.01 -10.85 -5.24
CA ALA A 42 3.94 -11.11 -6.33
C ALA A 42 3.81 -10.10 -7.50
N GLY A 43 2.71 -9.35 -7.54
CA GLY A 43 2.48 -8.26 -8.48
C GLY A 43 3.27 -6.98 -8.17
N TYR A 44 3.95 -6.89 -7.02
CA TYR A 44 4.65 -5.68 -6.57
C TYR A 44 6.12 -5.95 -6.26
N ASP A 45 6.95 -4.93 -6.43
CA ASP A 45 8.37 -5.00 -6.07
C ASP A 45 8.58 -4.62 -4.59
N VAL A 46 7.74 -3.72 -4.08
CA VAL A 46 7.65 -3.38 -2.65
C VAL A 46 6.19 -3.34 -2.23
N MET A 47 5.83 -4.05 -1.18
CA MET A 47 4.47 -4.01 -0.61
C MET A 47 4.53 -3.74 0.88
N LEU A 48 3.74 -2.77 1.34
CA LEU A 48 3.37 -2.63 2.73
C LEU A 48 2.13 -3.50 3.01
N VAL A 49 2.25 -4.47 3.92
CA VAL A 49 1.11 -5.25 4.44
C VAL A 49 0.78 -4.79 5.85
N GLN A 50 -0.48 -4.42 6.10
CA GLN A 50 -0.96 -3.91 7.39
C GLN A 50 -1.94 -4.90 8.05
N GLU A 51 -2.18 -4.72 9.36
CA GLU A 51 -2.99 -5.62 10.19
C GLU A 51 -2.45 -7.06 10.37
N VAL A 52 -1.13 -7.21 10.34
CA VAL A 52 -0.47 -8.47 10.67
C VAL A 52 -0.69 -8.83 12.14
N ARG A 53 -1.26 -9.99 12.39
CA ARG A 53 -1.51 -10.61 13.70
C ARG A 53 -0.81 -11.96 13.73
N ASP A 54 0.52 -11.92 13.79
CA ASP A 54 1.40 -13.07 13.63
C ASP A 54 2.58 -12.96 14.61
N PRO A 55 2.37 -13.27 15.90
CA PRO A 55 3.37 -13.00 16.94
C PRO A 55 4.62 -13.89 16.82
N ASP A 56 4.52 -15.05 16.18
CA ASP A 56 5.59 -16.03 15.97
C ASP A 56 6.14 -16.06 14.53
N LEU A 57 5.66 -15.16 13.67
CA LEU A 57 6.10 -14.98 12.28
C LEU A 57 5.80 -16.19 11.36
N SER A 58 4.93 -17.12 11.76
CA SER A 58 4.61 -18.30 10.96
C SER A 58 3.81 -17.93 9.71
N ALA A 59 2.87 -17.00 9.82
CA ALA A 59 2.06 -16.55 8.69
C ALA A 59 2.91 -15.78 7.68
N VAL A 60 3.80 -14.90 8.15
CA VAL A 60 4.76 -14.17 7.32
C VAL A 60 5.69 -15.15 6.61
N SER A 61 6.22 -16.15 7.31
CA SER A 61 7.13 -17.15 6.74
C SER A 61 6.45 -18.00 5.67
N ALA A 62 5.25 -18.52 5.95
CA ALA A 62 4.48 -19.33 5.01
C ALA A 62 4.07 -18.53 3.75
N LEU A 63 3.70 -17.25 3.92
CA LEU A 63 3.40 -16.38 2.79
C LEU A 63 4.64 -16.11 1.93
N MET A 64 5.80 -15.90 2.54
CA MET A 64 7.05 -15.72 1.80
C MET A 64 7.42 -16.97 0.97
N GLU A 65 7.19 -18.17 1.50
CA GLU A 65 7.34 -19.41 0.73
C GLU A 65 6.36 -19.46 -0.47
N GLN A 66 5.09 -19.09 -0.26
CA GLN A 66 4.10 -19.05 -1.34
C GLN A 66 4.48 -18.05 -2.43
N ILE A 67 4.88 -16.82 -2.07
CA ILE A 67 5.34 -15.79 -3.02
C ILE A 67 6.54 -16.29 -3.83
N ASN A 68 7.54 -16.88 -3.15
CA ASN A 68 8.73 -17.41 -3.81
C ASN A 68 8.44 -18.62 -4.71
N SER A 69 7.33 -19.33 -4.50
CA SER A 69 6.90 -20.44 -5.37
C SER A 69 6.24 -19.99 -6.69
N VAL A 70 5.63 -18.79 -6.72
CA VAL A 70 4.92 -18.24 -7.90
C VAL A 70 5.69 -17.12 -8.59
N SER A 71 6.72 -16.57 -7.96
CA SER A 71 7.55 -15.50 -8.49
C SER A 71 8.68 -16.02 -9.40
N ARG A 72 9.13 -15.18 -10.36
CA ARG A 72 10.36 -15.40 -11.14
C ARG A 72 11.62 -14.90 -10.42
N HIS A 73 11.49 -14.25 -9.27
CA HIS A 73 12.55 -13.64 -8.48
C HIS A 73 12.38 -13.96 -6.98
N GLU A 74 13.50 -14.15 -6.29
CA GLU A 74 13.53 -14.39 -4.84
C GLU A 74 13.27 -13.09 -4.06
N TYR A 75 12.22 -13.05 -3.25
CA TYR A 75 11.92 -11.91 -2.38
C TYR A 75 12.80 -11.96 -1.13
N ASN A 76 13.62 -10.91 -0.93
CA ASN A 76 14.55 -10.76 0.19
C ASN A 76 14.45 -9.34 0.79
N PHE A 77 14.94 -9.15 2.02
CA PHE A 77 15.15 -7.80 2.58
C PHE A 77 16.32 -7.14 1.83
N VAL A 78 16.08 -6.01 1.16
CA VAL A 78 17.10 -5.34 0.33
C VAL A 78 17.29 -3.88 0.76
N SER A 79 18.54 -3.50 0.99
CA SER A 79 19.00 -2.10 1.03
C SER A 79 19.66 -1.77 -0.32
N THR A 80 19.04 -0.91 -1.14
CA THR A 80 19.66 -0.41 -2.39
C THR A 80 20.04 1.07 -2.28
N ALA A 81 21.02 1.49 -3.08
CA ALA A 81 21.60 2.85 -3.10
C ALA A 81 20.69 3.94 -3.71
N THR A 82 19.40 3.65 -3.92
CA THR A 82 18.40 4.66 -4.29
C THR A 82 17.62 5.06 -3.03
N GLU A 83 17.88 6.26 -2.53
CA GLU A 83 17.26 6.81 -1.32
C GLU A 83 15.79 7.19 -1.59
N LEU A 84 14.91 6.20 -1.53
CA LEU A 84 13.47 6.36 -1.39
C LEU A 84 13.10 6.05 0.05
N VAL A 85 12.48 7.01 0.74
CA VAL A 85 11.96 6.79 2.09
C VAL A 85 10.49 6.40 2.00
N LEU A 86 10.13 5.27 2.61
CA LEU A 86 8.75 4.80 2.74
C LEU A 86 8.29 5.01 4.19
N ILE A 87 7.16 5.69 4.38
CA ILE A 87 6.59 5.95 5.70
C ILE A 87 5.22 5.30 5.78
N PRO A 88 5.11 4.12 6.41
CA PRO A 88 3.83 3.44 6.57
C PRO A 88 3.01 4.09 7.69
N LEU A 89 1.70 4.22 7.49
CA LEU A 89 0.76 4.55 8.56
C LEU A 89 -0.51 3.69 8.42
N HIS A 90 -0.89 3.03 9.50
CA HIS A 90 -2.25 2.50 9.69
C HIS A 90 -2.87 3.33 10.81
N ALA A 91 -3.65 4.34 10.45
CA ALA A 91 -4.11 5.33 11.42
C ALA A 91 -5.24 4.76 12.28
N ALA A 92 -5.25 5.04 13.58
CA ALA A 92 -6.41 4.69 14.40
C ALA A 92 -7.63 5.51 13.93
N PRO A 93 -8.79 4.90 13.60
CA PRO A 93 -9.87 5.62 12.91
C PRO A 93 -10.40 6.86 13.65
N HIS A 94 -10.43 6.82 14.98
CA HIS A 94 -10.90 7.94 15.81
C HIS A 94 -9.80 8.99 16.10
N HIS A 95 -8.57 8.75 15.65
CA HIS A 95 -7.44 9.66 15.75
C HIS A 95 -6.84 10.02 14.39
N ALA A 96 -7.48 9.61 13.29
CA ALA A 96 -6.99 9.78 11.92
C ALA A 96 -6.52 11.22 11.62
N VAL A 97 -7.32 12.24 11.97
CA VAL A 97 -6.95 13.65 11.78
C VAL A 97 -5.60 13.99 12.44
N ALA A 98 -5.42 13.59 13.69
CA ALA A 98 -4.21 13.90 14.46
C ALA A 98 -3.00 13.09 13.98
N GLU A 99 -3.19 11.80 13.66
CA GLU A 99 -2.10 10.94 13.19
C GLU A 99 -1.63 11.32 11.78
N ILE A 100 -2.54 11.68 10.88
CA ILE A 100 -2.18 12.17 9.54
C ILE A 100 -1.48 13.53 9.65
N ASP A 101 -1.92 14.43 10.53
CA ASP A 101 -1.22 15.71 10.75
C ASP A 101 0.21 15.49 11.29
N ALA A 102 0.39 14.55 12.22
CA ALA A 102 1.69 14.22 12.79
C ALA A 102 2.70 13.68 11.76
N LEU A 103 2.26 13.15 10.61
CA LEU A 103 3.16 12.78 9.50
C LEU A 103 3.93 13.99 8.93
N TYR A 104 3.42 15.21 9.12
CA TYR A 104 4.19 16.42 8.79
C TYR A 104 5.41 16.57 9.68
N ASP A 105 5.30 16.24 10.97
CA ASP A 105 6.43 16.29 11.90
C ASP A 105 7.42 15.16 11.58
N VAL A 106 6.93 13.99 11.18
CA VAL A 106 7.79 12.90 10.66
C VAL A 106 8.54 13.34 9.39
N TYR A 107 7.89 14.08 8.49
CA TYR A 107 8.53 14.67 7.31
C TYR A 107 9.71 15.58 7.70
N LEU A 108 9.52 16.47 8.69
CA LEU A 108 10.59 17.34 9.18
C LEU A 108 11.75 16.53 9.78
N ASP A 109 11.43 15.50 10.55
CA ASP A 109 12.39 14.58 11.15
C ASP A 109 13.26 13.87 10.12
N VAL A 110 12.67 13.41 9.00
CA VAL A 110 13.40 12.76 7.92
C VAL A 110 14.34 13.73 7.20
N ILE A 111 13.90 14.97 6.97
CA ILE A 111 14.76 15.99 6.37
C ILE A 111 15.95 16.29 7.28
N ASP A 112 15.72 16.48 8.58
CA ASP A 112 16.78 16.78 9.55
C ASP A 112 17.77 15.62 9.69
N LYS A 113 17.28 14.39 9.81
CA LYS A 113 18.10 13.20 10.06
C LYS A 113 18.82 12.70 8.82
N TRP A 114 18.15 12.69 7.66
CA TRP A 114 18.62 12.00 6.46
C TRP A 114 18.87 12.93 5.28
N GLY A 115 18.55 14.23 5.38
CA GLY A 115 18.86 15.21 4.35
C GLY A 115 18.12 15.00 3.03
N THR A 116 16.99 14.29 3.05
CA THR A 116 16.19 13.97 1.86
C THR A 116 14.73 14.37 2.03
N ASP A 117 14.12 14.87 0.95
CA ASP A 117 12.70 15.19 0.85
C ASP A 117 11.94 14.20 -0.05
N ASP A 118 12.62 13.18 -0.60
CA ASP A 118 12.03 12.13 -1.44
C ASP A 118 11.35 11.05 -0.59
N ILE A 119 10.16 11.38 -0.11
CA ILE A 119 9.39 10.56 0.81
C ILE A 119 8.06 10.14 0.17
N LEU A 120 7.70 8.88 0.34
CA LEU A 120 6.41 8.30 0.00
C LEU A 120 5.74 7.79 1.27
N PHE A 121 4.64 8.43 1.64
CA PHE A 121 3.75 8.00 2.71
C PHE A 121 2.66 7.11 2.11
N LEU A 122 2.37 5.98 2.77
CA LEU A 122 1.38 5.02 2.26
C LEU A 122 0.72 4.21 3.36
N GLY A 123 -0.52 3.78 3.12
CA GLY A 123 -1.27 2.88 3.98
C GLY A 123 -2.71 3.33 4.22
N ASP A 124 -3.39 2.58 5.08
CA ASP A 124 -4.74 2.89 5.56
C ASP A 124 -4.69 4.06 6.56
N PHE A 125 -4.97 5.26 6.05
CA PHE A 125 -4.97 6.47 6.86
C PHE A 125 -6.33 6.73 7.51
N ASN A 126 -7.36 5.90 7.25
CA ASN A 126 -8.74 6.20 7.58
C ASN A 126 -9.15 7.62 7.10
N ALA A 127 -8.62 8.06 5.95
CA ALA A 127 -8.59 9.44 5.49
C ALA A 127 -9.85 9.91 4.73
N ASP A 128 -11.05 9.49 5.16
CA ASP A 128 -12.30 9.92 4.54
C ASP A 128 -13.54 9.66 5.42
N CYS A 129 -14.72 9.92 4.87
CA CYS A 129 -16.03 9.55 5.39
C CYS A 129 -16.26 10.11 6.81
N LYS A 130 -16.44 9.23 7.80
CA LYS A 130 -16.76 9.64 9.17
C LYS A 130 -15.53 9.99 10.01
N TYR A 131 -14.34 9.62 9.56
CA TYR A 131 -13.09 9.73 10.31
C TYR A 131 -12.34 11.01 10.00
N VAL A 132 -12.29 11.39 8.72
CA VAL A 132 -11.76 12.69 8.27
C VAL A 132 -12.80 13.31 7.34
N ARG A 133 -13.38 14.44 7.74
CA ARG A 133 -14.42 15.15 6.99
C ARG A 133 -13.83 16.34 6.26
N GLU A 134 -14.62 16.92 5.35
CA GLU A 134 -14.19 18.07 4.54
C GLU A 134 -13.64 19.23 5.39
N GLN A 135 -14.28 19.52 6.54
CA GLN A 135 -13.84 20.57 7.45
C GLN A 135 -12.54 20.28 8.21
N ASP A 136 -12.08 19.03 8.26
CA ASP A 136 -10.88 18.64 8.99
C ASP A 136 -9.61 18.85 8.14
N TRP A 137 -9.73 18.75 6.81
CA TRP A 137 -8.59 18.86 5.88
C TRP A 137 -7.75 20.12 6.02
N PRO A 138 -8.31 21.33 6.26
CA PRO A 138 -7.50 22.52 6.47
C PRO A 138 -6.56 22.43 7.68
N ALA A 139 -6.90 21.62 8.68
CA ALA A 139 -6.09 21.44 9.90
C ALA A 139 -4.96 20.42 9.75
N ILE A 140 -4.96 19.60 8.69
CA ILE A 140 -3.97 18.55 8.46
C ILE A 140 -2.82 19.13 7.60
N ARG A 141 -1.65 19.37 8.19
CA ARG A 141 -0.49 20.00 7.50
C ARG A 141 0.03 19.17 6.34
N LEU A 142 -0.05 17.84 6.42
CA LEU A 142 0.27 16.93 5.31
C LEU A 142 -0.64 17.13 4.10
N ARG A 143 -1.84 17.70 4.29
CA ARG A 143 -2.82 17.99 3.23
C ARG A 143 -2.77 19.44 2.77
N SER A 144 -2.72 20.39 3.70
CA SER A 144 -2.83 21.83 3.40
C SER A 144 -1.54 22.42 2.82
N SER A 145 -0.40 21.75 3.00
CA SER A 145 0.88 22.17 2.41
C SER A 145 1.03 21.73 0.95
N GLU A 146 1.43 22.65 0.08
CA GLU A 146 1.72 22.40 -1.35
C GLU A 146 2.95 21.50 -1.59
N VAL A 147 3.73 21.22 -0.54
CA VAL A 147 4.88 20.31 -0.59
C VAL A 147 4.44 18.89 -0.95
N PHE A 148 3.28 18.48 -0.46
CA PHE A 148 2.80 17.10 -0.58
C PHE A 148 1.84 16.97 -1.74
N LYS A 149 2.02 15.91 -2.53
CA LYS A 149 1.08 15.52 -3.56
C LYS A 149 0.39 14.24 -3.15
N TRP A 150 -0.91 14.35 -2.92
CA TRP A 150 -1.81 13.21 -2.71
C TRP A 150 -2.11 12.59 -4.08
N LEU A 151 -1.76 11.31 -4.23
CA LEU A 151 -1.88 10.57 -5.48
C LEU A 151 -3.19 9.78 -5.59
N ILE A 152 -3.70 9.29 -4.46
CA ILE A 152 -5.05 8.72 -4.36
C ILE A 152 -6.02 9.86 -4.00
N PRO A 153 -6.95 10.23 -4.90
CA PRO A 153 -7.87 11.35 -4.69
C PRO A 153 -8.95 11.00 -3.66
N ASP A 154 -9.65 12.01 -3.13
CA ASP A 154 -10.78 11.80 -2.21
C ASP A 154 -11.97 11.12 -2.88
N SER A 155 -12.06 11.17 -4.21
CA SER A 155 -13.12 10.51 -4.98
C SER A 155 -12.86 9.03 -5.25
N ALA A 156 -11.79 8.46 -4.68
CA ALA A 156 -11.46 7.06 -4.87
C ALA A 156 -12.16 6.22 -3.80
N ASP A 157 -12.83 5.14 -4.20
CA ASP A 157 -13.25 4.12 -3.25
C ASP A 157 -12.09 3.16 -3.01
N THR A 158 -11.59 3.16 -1.79
CA THR A 158 -10.53 2.24 -1.32
C THR A 158 -11.08 1.20 -0.36
N THR A 159 -12.40 0.96 -0.39
CA THR A 159 -13.05 -0.02 0.45
C THR A 159 -13.57 -1.19 -0.37
N VAL A 160 -14.09 -2.18 0.36
CA VAL A 160 -14.73 -3.37 -0.19
C VAL A 160 -16.14 -3.44 0.36
N GLY A 161 -17.08 -3.87 -0.47
CA GLY A 161 -18.49 -3.91 -0.15
C GLY A 161 -19.20 -2.60 -0.52
N ASN A 162 -20.10 -2.12 0.34
CA ASN A 162 -21.06 -1.06 -0.01
C ASN A 162 -20.70 0.33 0.54
N SER A 163 -19.45 0.53 0.96
CA SER A 163 -18.94 1.87 1.30
C SER A 163 -18.28 2.51 0.08
N ASP A 164 -18.13 3.82 0.11
CA ASP A 164 -17.42 4.62 -0.90
C ASP A 164 -16.55 5.60 -0.10
N CYS A 165 -15.33 5.17 0.22
CA CYS A 165 -14.43 5.93 1.10
C CYS A 165 -12.95 5.81 0.66
N ALA A 166 -12.24 6.94 0.61
CA ALA A 166 -10.81 7.04 0.34
C ALA A 166 -9.95 6.90 1.61
N TYR A 167 -10.02 5.77 2.32
CA TYR A 167 -9.23 5.49 3.51
C TYR A 167 -7.74 5.28 3.22
N ASP A 168 -7.41 4.45 2.23
CA ASP A 168 -6.03 4.16 1.85
C ASP A 168 -5.46 5.26 0.97
N ARG A 169 -4.24 5.71 1.29
CA ARG A 169 -3.64 6.87 0.62
C ARG A 169 -2.21 6.58 0.20
N ILE A 170 -1.81 7.25 -0.87
CA ILE A 170 -0.41 7.42 -1.26
C ILE A 170 -0.15 8.92 -1.38
N VAL A 171 0.80 9.42 -0.61
CA VAL A 171 1.21 10.83 -0.58
C VAL A 171 2.71 10.90 -0.82
N VAL A 172 3.15 11.82 -1.67
CA VAL A 172 4.57 11.97 -2.02
C VAL A 172 5.04 13.40 -1.87
N CYS A 173 6.29 13.58 -1.45
CA CYS A 173 7.02 14.84 -1.57
C CYS A 173 8.38 14.62 -2.25
N GLY A 174 9.12 15.70 -2.47
CA GLY A 174 10.39 15.64 -3.19
C GLY A 174 10.22 15.80 -4.70
N SER A 175 11.02 16.68 -5.31
CA SER A 175 10.91 16.96 -6.75
C SER A 175 11.46 15.82 -7.61
N ARG A 176 12.48 15.11 -7.11
CA ARG A 176 13.14 14.00 -7.79
C ARG A 176 12.21 12.79 -7.80
N LEU A 177 11.63 12.42 -6.64
CA LEU A 177 10.64 11.37 -6.54
C LEU A 177 9.44 11.64 -7.47
N ARG A 178 8.80 12.81 -7.37
CA ARG A 178 7.63 13.16 -8.20
C ARG A 178 7.90 13.05 -9.70
N LYS A 179 9.06 13.50 -10.18
CA LYS A 179 9.45 13.37 -11.61
C LYS A 179 9.69 11.92 -12.04
N SER A 180 10.12 11.08 -11.10
CA SER A 180 10.37 9.66 -11.33
C SER A 180 9.10 8.80 -11.35
N LEU A 181 7.97 9.30 -10.84
CA LEU A 181 6.70 8.58 -10.93
C LEU A 181 6.21 8.49 -12.37
N LYS A 182 5.61 7.35 -12.72
CA LYS A 182 4.86 7.23 -13.98
C LYS A 182 3.57 8.05 -13.86
N HIS A 183 3.30 8.84 -14.88
CA HIS A 183 2.09 9.67 -14.95
C HIS A 183 0.84 8.78 -14.81
N GLN A 184 -0.09 9.18 -13.93
CA GLN A 184 -1.36 8.47 -13.67
C GLN A 184 -1.19 6.99 -13.30
N SER A 185 -0.05 6.61 -12.72
CA SER A 185 0.18 5.23 -12.26
C SER A 185 -0.34 4.93 -10.87
N ALA A 186 -0.84 5.95 -10.15
CA ALA A 186 -1.41 5.76 -8.84
C ALA A 186 -2.86 5.28 -8.99
N THR A 187 -3.16 4.08 -8.50
CA THR A 187 -4.46 3.43 -8.70
C THR A 187 -4.89 2.67 -7.47
N VAL A 188 -6.20 2.46 -7.37
CA VAL A 188 -6.82 1.49 -6.46
C VAL A 188 -7.03 0.20 -7.25
N HIS A 189 -6.55 -0.91 -6.72
CA HIS A 189 -6.68 -2.23 -7.33
C HIS A 189 -7.81 -3.01 -6.67
N ASP A 190 -8.93 -3.12 -7.38
CA ASP A 190 -10.05 -3.98 -6.98
C ASP A 190 -9.76 -5.43 -7.38
N PHE A 191 -9.19 -6.17 -6.44
CA PHE A 191 -8.89 -7.58 -6.63
C PHE A 191 -10.13 -8.49 -6.57
N GLN A 192 -11.25 -7.99 -6.04
CA GLN A 192 -12.51 -8.73 -6.11
C GLN A 192 -12.96 -8.81 -7.58
N GLU A 193 -12.91 -7.69 -8.30
CA GLU A 193 -13.19 -7.65 -9.74
C GLU A 193 -12.13 -8.43 -10.55
N GLU A 194 -10.83 -8.20 -10.29
CA GLU A 194 -9.74 -8.79 -11.07
C GLU A 194 -9.73 -10.32 -11.03
N PHE A 195 -9.98 -10.92 -9.87
CA PHE A 195 -9.99 -12.38 -9.69
C PHE A 195 -11.40 -12.99 -9.75
N GLY A 196 -12.43 -12.18 -10.02
CA GLY A 196 -13.82 -12.63 -10.08
C GLY A 196 -14.30 -13.27 -8.78
N LEU A 197 -13.88 -12.73 -7.64
CA LEU A 197 -14.19 -13.27 -6.32
C LEU A 197 -15.62 -12.92 -5.94
N ASP A 198 -16.37 -13.90 -5.44
CA ASP A 198 -17.64 -13.60 -4.80
C ASP A 198 -17.42 -12.87 -3.45
N GLN A 199 -18.47 -12.28 -2.91
CA GLN A 199 -18.36 -11.51 -1.68
C GLN A 199 -17.93 -12.37 -0.47
N THR A 200 -18.14 -13.69 -0.49
CA THR A 200 -17.67 -14.59 0.57
C THR A 200 -16.19 -14.93 0.46
N GLN A 201 -15.66 -15.04 -0.76
CA GLN A 201 -14.24 -15.22 -1.06
C GLN A 201 -13.45 -13.92 -0.83
N ALA A 202 -14.03 -12.78 -1.20
CA ALA A 202 -13.52 -11.46 -0.84
C ALA A 202 -13.60 -11.18 0.69
N SER A 203 -14.30 -12.06 1.43
CA SER A 203 -14.49 -11.97 2.87
C SER A 203 -13.95 -13.14 3.69
N ALA A 204 -13.16 -14.05 3.12
CA ALA A 204 -12.85 -15.33 3.76
C ALA A 204 -11.89 -15.20 4.98
N GLY A 205 -12.41 -15.61 6.15
CA GLY A 205 -11.67 -16.05 7.33
C GLY A 205 -12.46 -17.18 8.00
N PRO A 206 -11.83 -18.22 8.57
CA PRO A 206 -12.55 -19.34 9.17
C PRO A 206 -13.05 -18.98 10.58
N GLY A 207 -14.31 -19.31 10.88
CA GLY A 207 -14.88 -19.24 12.23
C GLY A 207 -15.96 -18.17 12.39
N SER A 208 -17.17 -18.64 12.69
CA SER A 208 -18.39 -17.88 12.95
C SER A 208 -18.21 -16.66 13.87
N GLN A 209 -18.17 -15.44 13.31
CA GLN A 209 -18.81 -14.23 13.85
C GLN A 209 -19.13 -13.23 12.72
N PRO A 210 -20.27 -12.50 12.79
CA PRO A 210 -20.70 -11.56 11.75
C PRO A 210 -19.98 -10.21 11.89
N GLN A 211 -18.65 -10.19 11.76
CA GLN A 211 -17.88 -8.98 11.52
C GLN A 211 -16.88 -9.30 10.41
N GLY A 212 -17.34 -9.04 9.18
CA GLY A 212 -16.69 -9.45 7.95
C GLY A 212 -15.23 -9.04 7.87
N THR A 213 -14.39 -10.02 7.55
CA THR A 213 -13.13 -9.79 6.87
C THR A 213 -13.45 -9.15 5.53
N ARG A 214 -12.87 -7.99 5.22
CA ARG A 214 -12.99 -7.32 3.92
C ARG A 214 -11.57 -7.11 3.40
N HIS A 215 -11.25 -7.61 2.20
CA HIS A 215 -9.97 -7.32 1.56
C HIS A 215 -9.94 -5.90 0.99
N LEU A 216 -9.34 -4.93 1.70
CA LEU A 216 -9.25 -3.55 1.20
C LEU A 216 -8.52 -3.53 -0.15
N PRO A 217 -9.05 -2.86 -1.18
CA PRO A 217 -8.35 -2.74 -2.45
C PRO A 217 -6.96 -2.11 -2.24
N CYS A 218 -5.95 -2.71 -2.85
CA CYS A 218 -4.57 -2.25 -2.68
C CYS A 218 -4.39 -0.93 -3.42
N THR A 219 -3.86 0.08 -2.73
CA THR A 219 -3.38 1.29 -3.41
C THR A 219 -1.98 1.04 -3.92
N SER A 220 -1.68 1.50 -5.13
CA SER A 220 -0.33 1.36 -5.68
C SER A 220 0.12 2.56 -6.48
N VAL A 221 1.43 2.66 -6.71
CA VAL A 221 2.05 3.62 -7.62
C VAL A 221 3.29 3.01 -8.28
N SER A 222 3.55 3.37 -9.54
CA SER A 222 4.74 2.94 -10.26
C SER A 222 5.78 4.06 -10.41
N ARG A 223 7.02 3.77 -10.05
CA ARG A 223 8.18 4.60 -10.35
C ARG A 223 8.86 4.10 -11.63
N LYS A 224 9.29 5.02 -12.50
CA LYS A 224 10.05 4.70 -13.73
C LYS A 224 11.29 3.88 -13.35
N GLY A 225 11.63 2.90 -14.19
CA GLY A 225 12.87 2.15 -14.06
C GLY A 225 14.10 3.07 -14.19
N PRO A 226 15.26 2.64 -13.66
CA PRO A 226 16.52 3.37 -13.80
C PRO A 226 16.92 3.58 -15.27
#